data_AF-A0A401FVS4-F1
#
_entry.id   AF-A0A401FVS4-F1
#
_cell.length_a   1.000
_cell.length_b   1.000
_cell.length_c   1.000
_cell.angle_alpha   90.00
_cell.angle_beta   90.00
_cell.angle_gamma   90.00
#
_symmetry.space_group_name_H-M   'P 1'
#
loop_
_entity.id
_entity.type
_entity.pdbx_description
1 polymer ?
#
loop_
_entity_poly.entity_id
_entity_poly.type
_entity_poly.pdbx_seq_one_letter_code
_entity_poly.pdbx_strand_id
1 'polypeptide(L)'
;MGKGKKLIAGTLSAELNRQDIEDALLEGFFPIASPQDKKREDLRKGITEFGLPYESEPAITRHMGWFLEQHRADVKQILGRENPSPDLVLFNGGSLKAGVVQERIREALRQWFGIPDERLPRVLENPDPDLAVALGASYYGLVKIGQGVRVGSGSPRSYYLGVTTRDQALSDNGKQAICLVERGLDEGSPIELADKKFEVLTNQPVSFDIYSSSFRSGDRSGDLVTVDDSLSALPPIQTVVRFGKKGQQTRIPVQIEARYTEMGTLALWCRSSVTDHRWQLQFQLRNTDTPADISDGDIFDATVPEAVCEKIGEAFSKQAESRCLDGLVRSITAIVGRPREKWPLQLIRAIADELLKRIAARGLKSSTEARWLNLTGFCLRPGFGDGFDEHRVRKLWKIYKNGPIHASSPQVRSEWWIMWRRIAGGLKPGQQRQFIQDLSPVMLAKKGGGSRVSPQERLEVWMAVANMEKLLVKDKVKWGRQLLSELTPKKSTPQHFWALSRIGAREPLYGPVDRVIPPEEVTRWIQKLTGVSWASAKPVAAALAQMARKTGDRVRDPEAPVSEQVAEWMAENGFSTAYGRQIREVVPIEKQEENTIFGESLPSGIVLHA
;
A
#
# COMPACT_ATOMS: atom_id res chain seq x y z
N MET A 1 -30.51 -5.29 -23.89
CA MET A 1 -30.43 -5.84 -25.27
C MET A 1 -31.14 -4.88 -26.22
N GLY A 2 -30.40 -3.99 -26.88
CA GLY A 2 -30.93 -3.04 -27.86
C GLY A 2 -30.48 -3.44 -29.27
N LYS A 3 -31.44 -3.66 -30.18
CA LYS A 3 -31.21 -3.92 -31.60
C LYS A 3 -30.84 -2.61 -32.30
N GLY A 4 -29.59 -2.45 -32.73
CA GLY A 4 -29.15 -1.29 -33.51
C GLY A 4 -27.99 -1.64 -34.44
N LYS A 5 -28.27 -1.76 -35.75
CA LYS A 5 -27.37 -2.16 -36.84
C LYS A 5 -26.28 -1.12 -37.23
N LYS A 6 -25.88 -0.22 -36.31
CA LYS A 6 -24.92 0.87 -36.59
C LYS A 6 -23.61 0.81 -35.79
N LEU A 7 -23.34 -0.29 -35.09
CA LEU A 7 -22.15 -0.42 -34.22
C LEU A 7 -20.88 -0.94 -34.93
N ILE A 8 -20.94 -1.23 -36.23
CA ILE A 8 -19.86 -1.89 -36.99
C ILE A 8 -19.51 -1.03 -38.22
N ALA A 9 -19.00 0.18 -37.99
CA ALA A 9 -18.54 1.06 -39.08
C ALA A 9 -17.03 1.38 -39.02
N GLY A 10 -16.30 0.77 -38.08
CA GLY A 10 -14.88 1.02 -37.88
C GLY A 10 -14.13 -0.14 -37.21
N THR A 11 -14.64 -1.37 -37.32
CA THR A 11 -13.96 -2.53 -36.76
C THR A 11 -12.79 -2.90 -37.67
N LEU A 12 -11.56 -2.65 -37.22
CA LEU A 12 -10.38 -3.26 -37.81
C LEU A 12 -10.54 -4.78 -37.68
N SER A 13 -10.67 -5.47 -38.80
CA SER A 13 -10.67 -6.93 -38.85
C SER A 13 -9.27 -7.40 -39.15
N ALA A 14 -8.76 -8.33 -38.35
CA ALA A 14 -7.52 -9.04 -38.61
C ALA A 14 -7.84 -10.54 -38.69
N GLU A 15 -7.28 -11.22 -39.67
CA GLU A 15 -7.33 -12.68 -39.74
C GLU A 15 -6.19 -13.23 -38.87
N LEU A 16 -6.54 -14.07 -37.90
CA LEU A 16 -5.58 -14.77 -37.06
C LEU A 16 -5.52 -16.22 -37.55
N ASN A 17 -4.36 -16.66 -38.02
CA ASN A 17 -4.19 -18.08 -38.30
C ASN A 17 -3.94 -18.84 -37.01
N ARG A 18 -4.39 -20.08 -36.98
CA ARG A 18 -4.14 -21.00 -35.87
C ARG A 18 -2.64 -21.11 -35.55
N GLN A 19 -1.81 -21.22 -36.58
CA GLN A 19 -0.36 -21.32 -36.41
C GLN A 19 0.23 -20.07 -35.74
N ASP A 20 -0.18 -18.88 -36.17
CA ASP A 20 0.30 -17.62 -35.60
C ASP A 20 -0.04 -17.51 -34.10
N ILE A 21 -1.21 -18.01 -33.70
CA ILE A 21 -1.62 -18.07 -32.29
C ILE A 21 -0.80 -19.11 -31.52
N GLU A 22 -0.65 -20.32 -32.07
CA GLU A 22 0.13 -21.39 -31.43
C GLU A 22 1.59 -20.95 -31.23
N ASP A 23 2.22 -20.39 -32.25
CA ASP A 23 3.60 -19.90 -32.19
C ASP A 23 3.74 -18.74 -31.19
N ALA A 24 2.83 -17.76 -31.22
CA ALA A 24 2.86 -16.64 -30.28
C ALA A 24 2.72 -17.10 -28.82
N LEU A 25 1.86 -18.08 -28.56
CA LEU A 25 1.67 -18.63 -27.21
C LEU A 25 2.86 -19.50 -26.76
N LEU A 26 3.33 -20.39 -27.63
CA LEU A 26 4.43 -21.31 -27.30
C LEU A 26 5.76 -20.57 -27.18
N GLU A 27 6.10 -19.67 -28.10
CA GLU A 27 7.34 -18.88 -28.01
C GLU A 27 7.28 -17.82 -26.91
N GLY A 28 6.09 -17.28 -26.63
CA GLY A 28 5.88 -16.29 -25.56
C GLY A 28 5.98 -16.88 -24.15
N PHE A 29 5.26 -17.97 -23.89
CA PHE A 29 5.12 -18.53 -22.54
C PHE A 29 5.91 -19.82 -22.30
N PHE A 30 6.23 -20.59 -23.35
CA PHE A 30 6.92 -21.88 -23.24
C PHE A 30 8.11 -22.00 -24.22
N PRO A 31 9.01 -21.00 -24.32
CA PRO A 31 10.14 -21.09 -25.25
C PRO A 31 11.07 -22.24 -24.87
N ILE A 32 11.79 -22.82 -25.84
CA ILE A 32 12.91 -23.72 -25.54
C ILE A 32 14.03 -22.89 -24.94
N ALA A 33 14.26 -23.09 -23.65
CA ALA A 33 15.20 -22.29 -22.88
C ALA A 33 16.48 -23.07 -22.57
N SER A 34 17.57 -22.33 -22.31
CA SER A 34 18.90 -22.85 -22.06
C SER A 34 19.36 -22.53 -20.63
N PRO A 35 20.22 -23.34 -19.99
CA PRO A 35 20.84 -22.99 -18.71
C PRO A 35 21.65 -21.69 -18.75
N GLN A 36 22.06 -21.27 -19.96
CA GLN A 36 22.80 -20.02 -20.20
C GLN A 36 21.89 -18.78 -20.20
N ASP A 37 20.57 -18.97 -20.24
CA ASP A 37 19.60 -17.89 -20.16
C ASP A 37 19.63 -17.31 -18.75
N LYS A 38 20.40 -16.23 -18.59
CA LYS A 38 20.47 -15.50 -17.33
C LYS A 38 19.10 -14.93 -17.01
N LYS A 39 18.70 -15.03 -15.74
CA LYS A 39 17.60 -14.24 -15.19
C LYS A 39 17.90 -12.79 -15.53
N ARG A 40 17.01 -12.15 -16.32
CA ARG A 40 17.12 -10.72 -16.55
C ARG A 40 17.06 -10.08 -15.17
N GLU A 41 18.08 -9.32 -14.81
CA GLU A 41 18.03 -8.52 -13.59
C GLU A 41 16.75 -7.70 -13.65
N ASP A 42 16.03 -7.65 -12.54
CA ASP A 42 14.93 -6.71 -12.38
C ASP A 42 15.52 -5.32 -12.59
N LEU A 43 15.44 -4.81 -13.83
CA LEU A 43 15.33 -3.39 -14.05
C LEU A 43 14.27 -2.96 -13.05
N ARG A 44 14.65 -2.18 -12.03
CA ARG A 44 13.73 -1.58 -11.07
C ARG A 44 12.65 -0.85 -11.88
N LYS A 45 11.61 -1.57 -12.26
CA LYS A 45 10.51 -1.08 -13.06
C LYS A 45 9.55 -0.50 -12.05
N GLY A 46 9.56 0.82 -11.98
CA GLY A 46 8.43 1.54 -11.42
C GLY A 46 7.15 1.02 -12.08
N ILE A 47 6.13 0.83 -11.24
CA ILE A 47 4.78 0.43 -11.57
C ILE A 47 4.65 -1.07 -11.92
N THR A 48 4.42 -1.88 -10.89
CA THR A 48 3.61 -3.11 -11.01
C THR A 48 2.14 -2.71 -11.03
N GLU A 49 1.43 -3.03 -12.11
CA GLU A 49 -0.02 -2.87 -12.21
C GLU A 49 -0.72 -3.65 -11.07
N PHE A 50 -1.71 -3.02 -10.43
CA PHE A 50 -2.43 -3.58 -9.30
C PHE A 50 -3.36 -4.71 -9.76
N GLY A 51 -2.91 -5.96 -9.64
CA GLY A 51 -3.72 -7.13 -9.95
C GLY A 51 -2.90 -8.41 -10.07
N LEU A 52 -2.31 -8.86 -8.95
CA LEU A 52 -1.26 -9.89 -8.85
C LEU A 52 0.13 -9.35 -9.29
N PRO A 53 1.22 -9.70 -8.57
CA PRO A 53 2.57 -9.38 -9.02
C PRO A 53 2.80 -10.12 -10.34
N TYR A 54 2.67 -9.41 -11.47
CA TYR A 54 2.95 -10.00 -12.77
C TYR A 54 4.45 -10.22 -12.88
N GLU A 55 4.82 -11.48 -13.03
CA GLU A 55 6.19 -11.90 -13.29
C GLU A 55 6.68 -11.24 -14.59
N SER A 56 7.85 -10.58 -14.52
CA SER A 56 8.40 -9.81 -15.64
C SER A 56 8.95 -10.71 -16.74
N GLU A 57 9.26 -11.96 -16.38
CA GLU A 57 9.63 -13.04 -17.29
C GLU A 57 8.42 -13.95 -17.57
N PRO A 58 7.74 -13.82 -18.74
CA PRO A 58 6.58 -14.65 -19.07
C PRO A 58 6.93 -16.12 -19.37
N ALA A 59 8.20 -16.45 -19.63
CA ALA A 59 8.61 -17.79 -20.01
C ALA A 59 8.60 -18.77 -18.81
N ILE A 60 7.52 -19.55 -18.70
CA ILE A 60 7.34 -20.58 -17.67
C ILE A 60 8.47 -21.62 -17.70
N THR A 61 8.96 -21.97 -18.90
CA THR A 61 10.06 -22.93 -19.09
C THR A 61 11.38 -22.45 -18.48
N ARG A 62 11.67 -21.13 -18.50
CA ARG A 62 12.86 -20.56 -17.84
C ARG A 62 12.75 -20.67 -16.33
N HIS A 63 11.61 -20.30 -15.75
CA HIS A 63 11.36 -20.41 -14.31
C HIS A 63 11.50 -21.84 -13.82
N MET A 64 10.97 -22.80 -14.58
CA MET A 64 11.12 -24.22 -14.30
C MET A 64 12.59 -24.64 -14.30
N GLY A 65 13.36 -24.22 -15.32
CA GLY A 65 14.79 -24.50 -15.41
C GLY A 65 15.60 -23.90 -14.25
N TRP A 66 15.38 -22.62 -13.92
CA TRP A 66 16.02 -21.95 -12.79
C TRP A 66 15.68 -22.59 -11.45
N PHE A 67 14.41 -22.96 -11.24
CA PHE A 67 13.98 -23.68 -10.04
C PHE A 67 14.72 -25.01 -9.88
N LEU A 68 14.78 -25.81 -10.95
CA LEU A 68 15.48 -27.10 -10.90
C LEU A 68 16.99 -26.95 -10.70
N GLU A 69 17.61 -25.92 -11.28
CA GLU A 69 19.04 -25.65 -11.07
C GLU A 69 19.34 -25.22 -9.62
N GLN A 70 18.48 -24.38 -9.03
CA GLN A 70 18.59 -23.97 -7.62
C GLN A 70 18.56 -25.15 -6.64
N HIS A 71 17.87 -26.24 -7.00
CA HIS A 71 17.77 -27.45 -6.18
C HIS A 71 18.74 -28.56 -6.58
N ARG A 72 19.57 -28.34 -7.60
CA ARG A 72 20.38 -29.39 -8.22
C ARG A 72 21.39 -30.01 -7.26
N ALA A 73 22.00 -29.20 -6.40
CA ALA A 73 22.96 -29.66 -5.39
C ALA A 73 22.31 -30.59 -4.36
N ASP A 74 21.16 -30.18 -3.80
CA ASP A 74 20.37 -31.00 -2.87
C ASP A 74 19.98 -32.34 -3.50
N VAL A 75 19.47 -32.30 -4.74
CA VAL A 75 19.03 -33.49 -5.47
C VAL A 75 20.21 -34.40 -5.80
N LYS A 76 21.37 -33.84 -6.19
CA LYS A 76 22.61 -34.60 -6.42
C LYS A 76 23.02 -35.34 -5.15
N GLN A 77 22.97 -34.68 -3.99
CA GLN A 77 23.30 -35.29 -2.71
C GLN A 77 22.33 -36.43 -2.34
N ILE A 78 21.02 -36.22 -2.52
CA ILE A 78 19.99 -37.22 -2.17
C ILE A 78 20.03 -38.43 -3.11
N LEU A 79 20.13 -38.20 -4.42
CA LEU A 79 20.07 -39.27 -5.42
C LEU A 79 21.43 -39.92 -5.70
N GLY A 80 22.54 -39.30 -5.30
CA GLY A 80 23.89 -39.74 -5.63
C GLY A 80 24.20 -39.72 -7.13
N ARG A 81 23.46 -38.93 -7.93
CA ARG A 81 23.62 -38.83 -9.39
C ARG A 81 24.44 -37.59 -9.76
N GLU A 82 25.45 -37.76 -10.60
CA GLU A 82 26.34 -36.68 -11.08
C GLU A 82 25.58 -35.51 -11.72
N ASN A 83 24.64 -35.82 -12.61
CA ASN A 83 23.79 -34.87 -13.33
C ASN A 83 22.32 -35.26 -13.15
N PRO A 84 21.65 -34.84 -12.07
CA PRO A 84 20.24 -35.15 -11.87
C PRO A 84 19.38 -34.36 -12.86
N SER A 85 18.37 -35.03 -13.42
CA SER A 85 17.34 -34.47 -14.29
C SER A 85 16.00 -35.14 -13.97
N PRO A 86 14.86 -34.54 -14.35
CA PRO A 86 13.54 -35.15 -14.12
C PRO A 86 13.39 -36.48 -14.87
N ASP A 87 12.97 -37.54 -14.16
CA ASP A 87 12.64 -38.85 -14.77
C ASP A 87 11.16 -38.92 -15.22
N LEU A 88 10.29 -38.21 -14.50
CA LEU A 88 8.83 -38.24 -14.62
C LEU A 88 8.26 -36.82 -14.55
N VAL A 89 7.19 -36.55 -15.30
CA VAL A 89 6.43 -35.29 -15.26
C VAL A 89 4.96 -35.59 -15.06
N LEU A 90 4.34 -34.96 -14.06
CA LEU A 90 2.89 -34.98 -13.83
C LEU A 90 2.31 -33.62 -14.17
N PHE A 91 1.39 -33.57 -15.12
CA PHE A 91 0.70 -32.33 -15.50
C PHE A 91 -0.62 -32.19 -14.73
N ASN A 92 -0.81 -31.04 -14.08
CA ASN A 92 -2.02 -30.68 -13.32
C ASN A 92 -2.53 -29.29 -13.75
N GLY A 93 -3.84 -29.07 -13.72
CA GLY A 93 -4.49 -27.82 -14.09
C GLY A 93 -4.97 -27.76 -15.55
N GLY A 94 -6.04 -26.99 -15.78
CA GLY A 94 -6.71 -26.92 -17.09
C GLY A 94 -5.82 -26.43 -18.23
N SER A 95 -4.90 -25.50 -17.95
CA SER A 95 -3.97 -24.96 -18.96
C SER A 95 -2.97 -25.99 -19.50
N LEU A 96 -2.73 -27.08 -18.74
CA LEU A 96 -1.78 -28.13 -19.11
C LEU A 96 -2.46 -29.35 -19.76
N LYS A 97 -3.75 -29.25 -20.14
CA LYS A 97 -4.45 -30.32 -20.89
C LYS A 97 -3.97 -30.45 -22.34
N ALA A 98 -3.49 -29.36 -22.94
CA ALA A 98 -3.11 -29.35 -24.34
C ALA A 98 -1.80 -30.14 -24.57
N GLY A 99 -1.87 -31.19 -25.39
CA GLY A 99 -0.71 -32.05 -25.68
C GLY A 99 0.49 -31.27 -26.25
N VAL A 100 0.24 -30.24 -27.07
CA VAL A 100 1.28 -29.36 -27.61
C VAL A 100 2.08 -28.63 -26.52
N VAL A 101 1.42 -28.22 -25.43
CA VAL A 101 2.08 -27.56 -24.29
C VAL A 101 2.88 -28.58 -23.48
N GLN A 102 2.33 -29.78 -23.26
CA GLN A 102 3.02 -30.85 -22.54
C GLN A 102 4.31 -31.26 -23.27
N GLU A 103 4.24 -31.49 -24.59
CA GLU A 103 5.42 -31.83 -25.39
C GLU A 103 6.43 -30.68 -25.43
N ARG A 104 5.97 -29.42 -25.52
CA ARG A 104 6.86 -28.26 -25.45
C ARG A 104 7.63 -28.18 -24.13
N ILE A 105 6.98 -28.46 -23.01
CA ILE A 105 7.62 -28.51 -21.69
C ILE A 105 8.65 -29.66 -21.63
N ARG A 106 8.31 -30.84 -22.16
CA ARG A 106 9.22 -31.99 -22.22
C ARG A 106 10.45 -31.68 -23.07
N GLU A 107 10.26 -31.03 -24.22
CA GLU A 107 11.35 -30.58 -25.09
C GLU A 107 12.23 -29.55 -24.40
N ALA A 108 11.65 -28.58 -23.70
CA ALA A 108 12.40 -27.59 -22.93
C ALA A 108 13.27 -28.25 -21.84
N LEU A 109 12.72 -29.23 -21.10
CA LEU A 109 13.49 -30.01 -20.13
C LEU A 109 14.61 -30.83 -20.79
N ARG A 110 14.33 -31.45 -21.94
CA ARG A 110 15.32 -32.19 -22.72
C ARG A 110 16.52 -31.31 -23.04
N GLN A 111 16.24 -30.13 -23.61
CA GLN A 111 17.29 -29.19 -24.01
C GLN A 111 18.03 -28.64 -22.80
N TRP A 112 17.31 -28.27 -21.74
CA TRP A 112 17.91 -27.67 -20.55
C TRP A 112 18.92 -28.60 -19.87
N PHE A 113 18.58 -29.88 -19.73
CA PHE A 113 19.43 -30.87 -19.06
C PHE A 113 20.28 -31.72 -20.01
N GLY A 114 20.26 -31.45 -21.32
CA GLY A 114 20.98 -32.24 -22.32
C GLY A 114 20.57 -33.73 -22.34
N ILE A 115 19.27 -33.99 -22.16
CA ILE A 115 18.72 -35.35 -22.05
C ILE A 115 18.66 -35.99 -23.46
N PRO A 116 19.19 -37.20 -23.67
CA PRO A 116 18.96 -37.95 -24.91
C PRO A 116 17.48 -38.29 -25.10
N ASP A 117 17.00 -38.40 -26.35
CA ASP A 117 15.59 -38.68 -26.64
C ASP A 117 15.08 -39.97 -25.98
N GLU A 118 15.94 -40.98 -25.85
CA GLU A 118 15.64 -42.27 -25.20
C GLU A 118 15.35 -42.15 -23.70
N ARG A 119 15.81 -41.05 -23.07
CA ARG A 119 15.65 -40.76 -21.64
C ARG A 119 14.75 -39.56 -21.39
N LEU A 120 13.99 -39.13 -22.40
CA LEU A 120 13.06 -38.02 -22.27
C LEU A 120 12.10 -38.28 -21.08
N PRO A 121 11.84 -37.27 -20.22
CA PRO A 121 10.98 -37.46 -19.06
C PRO A 121 9.63 -38.07 -19.47
N ARG A 122 9.24 -39.15 -18.78
CA ARG A 122 7.98 -39.85 -19.05
C ARG A 122 6.82 -39.10 -18.41
N VAL A 123 5.68 -39.05 -19.08
CA VAL A 123 4.48 -38.42 -18.53
C VAL A 123 3.76 -39.42 -17.64
N LEU A 124 3.47 -39.01 -16.40
CA LEU A 124 2.60 -39.76 -15.49
C LEU A 124 1.15 -39.62 -15.95
N GLU A 125 0.44 -40.75 -16.01
CA GLU A 125 -0.95 -40.78 -16.43
C GLU A 125 -1.83 -40.01 -15.43
N ASN A 126 -2.58 -39.04 -15.95
CA ASN A 126 -3.53 -38.24 -15.19
C ASN A 126 -4.77 -37.99 -16.08
N PRO A 127 -5.88 -38.71 -15.88
CA PRO A 127 -7.04 -38.61 -16.75
C PRO A 127 -7.75 -37.25 -16.64
N ASP A 128 -7.67 -36.61 -15.47
CA ASP A 128 -8.38 -35.36 -15.18
C ASP A 128 -7.44 -34.30 -14.55
N PRO A 129 -6.55 -33.67 -15.36
CA PRO A 129 -5.60 -32.69 -14.84
C PRO A 129 -6.24 -31.52 -14.07
N ASP A 130 -7.42 -31.08 -14.47
CA ASP A 130 -8.19 -30.00 -13.81
C ASP A 130 -8.84 -30.43 -12.50
N LEU A 131 -9.09 -31.72 -12.28
CA LEU A 131 -9.65 -32.25 -11.03
C LEU A 131 -8.57 -32.76 -10.07
N ALA A 132 -7.35 -33.01 -10.54
CA ALA A 132 -6.27 -33.63 -9.77
C ALA A 132 -6.03 -32.96 -8.40
N VAL A 133 -6.08 -31.62 -8.33
CA VAL A 133 -5.93 -30.87 -7.07
C VAL A 133 -7.10 -31.12 -6.11
N ALA A 134 -8.35 -31.07 -6.62
CA ALA A 134 -9.54 -31.30 -5.82
C ALA A 134 -9.60 -32.74 -5.29
N LEU A 135 -9.25 -33.72 -6.13
CA LEU A 135 -9.16 -35.12 -5.73
C LEU A 135 -8.13 -35.34 -4.62
N GLY A 136 -6.94 -34.74 -4.75
CA GLY A 136 -5.91 -34.76 -3.70
C GLY A 136 -6.40 -34.12 -2.39
N ALA A 137 -7.10 -32.99 -2.47
CA ALA A 137 -7.67 -32.32 -1.30
C ALA A 137 -8.77 -33.16 -0.61
N SER A 138 -9.65 -33.80 -1.38
CA SER A 138 -10.67 -34.71 -0.84
C SER A 138 -10.05 -35.94 -0.18
N TYR A 139 -9.03 -36.54 -0.81
CA TYR A 139 -8.26 -37.64 -0.21
C TYR A 139 -7.60 -37.20 1.10
N TYR A 140 -6.99 -36.01 1.13
CA TYR A 140 -6.40 -35.48 2.36
C TYR A 140 -7.42 -35.28 3.49
N GLY A 141 -8.66 -34.92 3.15
CA GLY A 141 -9.77 -34.88 4.10
C GLY A 141 -10.07 -36.25 4.73
N LEU A 142 -9.99 -37.33 3.97
CA LEU A 142 -10.11 -38.71 4.48
C LEU A 142 -8.93 -39.06 5.40
N VAL A 143 -7.71 -38.70 5.01
CA VAL A 143 -6.51 -38.90 5.84
C VAL A 143 -6.65 -38.22 7.21
N LYS A 144 -7.23 -37.02 7.26
CA LYS A 144 -7.47 -36.28 8.52
C LYS A 144 -8.43 -36.98 9.48
N ILE A 145 -9.30 -37.84 8.99
CA ILE A 145 -10.20 -38.68 9.82
C ILE A 145 -9.67 -40.11 10.00
N GLY A 146 -8.39 -40.33 9.72
CA GLY A 146 -7.71 -41.62 9.91
C GLY A 146 -7.91 -42.62 8.77
N GLN A 147 -8.39 -42.18 7.60
CA GLN A 147 -8.64 -43.03 6.44
C GLN A 147 -7.67 -42.69 5.30
N GLY A 148 -6.61 -43.49 5.16
CA GLY A 148 -5.62 -43.34 4.09
C GLY A 148 -4.19 -43.11 4.60
N VAL A 149 -3.28 -42.86 3.67
CA VAL A 149 -1.85 -42.65 3.96
C VAL A 149 -1.55 -41.16 3.93
N ARG A 150 -1.00 -40.64 5.03
CA ARG A 150 -0.51 -39.26 5.09
C ARG A 150 0.84 -39.18 4.38
N VAL A 151 0.90 -38.35 3.33
CA VAL A 151 2.16 -37.93 2.73
C VAL A 151 2.56 -36.60 3.36
N GLY A 152 3.72 -36.54 4.01
CA GLY A 152 4.30 -35.33 4.55
C GLY A 152 5.47 -34.87 3.69
N SER A 153 5.57 -33.56 3.44
CA SER A 153 6.71 -32.95 2.74
C SER A 153 7.52 -32.00 3.61
N GLY A 154 7.11 -31.79 4.87
CA GLY A 154 7.65 -30.76 5.75
C GLY A 154 7.50 -29.34 5.18
N SER A 155 8.07 -28.35 5.86
CA SER A 155 8.08 -26.97 5.38
C SER A 155 8.88 -26.85 4.06
N PRO A 156 8.32 -26.29 2.98
CA PRO A 156 9.04 -26.10 1.72
C PRO A 156 10.07 -24.94 1.79
N ARG A 157 10.01 -24.14 2.86
CA ARG A 157 10.84 -22.95 3.06
C ARG A 157 11.42 -22.92 4.46
N SER A 158 12.59 -22.32 4.58
CA SER A 158 13.12 -21.86 5.86
C SER A 158 12.60 -20.45 6.16
N TYR A 159 12.32 -20.14 7.43
CA TYR A 159 11.87 -18.83 7.88
C TYR A 159 12.78 -18.28 8.96
N TYR A 160 13.07 -16.98 8.92
CA TYR A 160 14.05 -16.34 9.79
C TYR A 160 13.49 -15.04 10.39
N LEU A 161 13.94 -14.71 11.59
CA LEU A 161 13.61 -13.48 12.30
C LEU A 161 14.84 -12.57 12.37
N GLY A 162 14.71 -11.34 11.90
CA GLY A 162 15.76 -10.33 12.02
C GLY A 162 16.06 -10.00 13.48
N VAL A 163 17.35 -9.96 13.83
CA VAL A 163 17.80 -9.70 15.21
C VAL A 163 18.97 -8.72 15.21
N THR A 164 19.07 -7.94 16.29
CA THR A 164 20.20 -7.03 16.53
C THR A 164 20.92 -7.48 17.79
N THR A 165 22.22 -7.77 17.69
CA THR A 165 23.03 -8.15 18.85
C THR A 165 23.53 -6.91 19.59
N ARG A 166 23.78 -7.02 20.91
CA ARG A 166 24.23 -5.89 21.74
C ARG A 166 25.60 -5.33 21.32
N ASP A 167 26.47 -6.17 20.77
CA ASP A 167 27.81 -5.78 20.31
C ASP A 167 27.81 -5.09 18.93
N GLN A 168 26.75 -5.27 18.13
CA GLN A 168 26.61 -4.67 16.78
C GLN A 168 26.02 -3.26 16.78
N ALA A 169 25.55 -2.73 17.91
CA ALA A 169 25.05 -1.35 17.98
C ALA A 169 26.16 -0.29 17.70
N LEU A 170 27.42 -0.72 17.56
CA LEU A 170 28.61 0.14 17.41
C LEU A 170 29.46 -0.19 16.16
N SER A 171 29.08 -1.16 15.30
CA SER A 171 29.85 -1.51 14.09
C SER A 171 28.97 -1.93 12.91
N ASP A 172 29.37 -1.54 11.69
CA ASP A 172 28.65 -1.73 10.42
C ASP A 172 28.75 -3.17 9.86
N ASN A 173 28.70 -4.17 10.75
CA ASN A 173 28.62 -5.56 10.35
C ASN A 173 27.16 -5.88 9.98
N GLY A 174 26.94 -6.35 8.75
CA GLY A 174 25.62 -6.51 8.13
C GLY A 174 24.53 -7.19 8.98
N LYS A 175 23.27 -6.95 8.59
CA LYS A 175 22.08 -7.44 9.29
C LYS A 175 22.15 -8.94 9.56
N GLN A 176 21.68 -9.38 10.73
CA GLN A 176 21.60 -10.79 11.10
C GLN A 176 20.16 -11.26 11.27
N ALA A 177 19.92 -12.54 11.02
CA ALA A 177 18.64 -13.19 11.24
C ALA A 177 18.84 -14.54 11.93
N ILE A 178 17.90 -14.93 12.77
CA ILE A 178 17.88 -16.26 13.40
C ILE A 178 16.90 -17.18 12.68
N CYS A 179 17.31 -18.40 12.38
CA CYS A 179 16.44 -19.42 11.79
C CYS A 179 15.36 -19.81 12.82
N LEU A 180 14.10 -19.67 12.42
CA LEU A 180 12.93 -20.10 13.18
C LEU A 180 12.46 -21.47 12.68
N VAL A 181 12.12 -21.57 11.40
CA VAL A 181 11.65 -22.81 10.78
C VAL A 181 12.73 -23.29 9.83
N GLU A 182 13.24 -24.50 10.03
CA GLU A 182 14.12 -25.16 9.07
C GLU A 182 13.32 -25.80 7.94
N ARG A 183 13.89 -25.83 6.74
CA ARG A 183 13.29 -26.52 5.59
C ARG A 183 13.15 -28.01 5.90
N GLY A 184 11.98 -28.55 5.59
CA GLY A 184 11.61 -29.94 5.90
C GLY A 184 11.06 -30.15 7.29
N LEU A 185 10.95 -29.12 8.14
CA LEU A 185 10.33 -29.25 9.46
C LEU A 185 8.87 -29.72 9.35
N ASP A 186 8.51 -30.75 10.13
CA ASP A 186 7.15 -31.29 10.14
C ASP A 186 6.12 -30.24 10.59
N GLU A 187 5.00 -30.17 9.88
CA GLU A 187 3.89 -29.29 10.20
C GLU A 187 3.35 -29.53 11.61
N GLY A 188 3.02 -28.45 12.31
CA GLY A 188 2.49 -28.52 13.67
C GLY A 188 3.55 -28.67 14.76
N SER A 189 4.82 -28.84 14.40
CA SER A 189 5.94 -28.87 15.35
C SER A 189 6.06 -27.54 16.10
N PRO A 190 6.10 -27.56 17.46
CA PRO A 190 6.45 -26.38 18.22
C PRO A 190 7.94 -26.10 18.04
N ILE A 191 8.29 -24.82 17.88
CA ILE A 191 9.66 -24.36 17.71
C ILE A 191 9.98 -23.48 18.91
N GLU A 192 10.94 -23.93 19.70
CA GLU A 192 11.41 -23.22 20.89
C GLU A 192 12.88 -22.90 20.76
N LEU A 193 13.22 -21.62 20.93
CA LEU A 193 14.60 -21.12 20.93
C LEU A 193 15.16 -21.08 22.36
N ALA A 194 15.20 -22.23 23.04
CA ALA A 194 15.51 -22.31 24.46
C ALA A 194 16.87 -21.68 24.84
N ASP A 195 17.85 -21.77 23.94
CA ASP A 195 19.22 -21.30 24.17
C ASP A 195 19.43 -19.81 23.85
N LYS A 196 18.38 -19.08 23.45
CA LYS A 196 18.45 -17.66 23.08
C LYS A 196 17.52 -16.83 23.96
N LYS A 197 18.04 -15.72 24.48
CA LYS A 197 17.28 -14.77 25.31
C LYS A 197 17.00 -13.51 24.49
N PHE A 198 15.73 -13.14 24.40
CA PHE A 198 15.29 -11.94 23.70
C PHE A 198 14.78 -10.89 24.67
N GLU A 199 14.82 -9.63 24.28
CA GLU A 199 14.17 -8.54 24.99
C GLU A 199 13.24 -7.80 24.04
N VAL A 200 12.07 -7.41 24.52
CA VAL A 200 11.14 -6.57 23.75
C VAL A 200 10.79 -5.31 24.53
N LEU A 201 10.64 -4.20 23.80
CA LEU A 201 10.19 -2.93 24.34
C LEU A 201 8.67 -2.93 24.48
N THR A 202 8.18 -2.62 25.67
CA THR A 202 6.75 -2.63 25.98
C THR A 202 6.10 -1.26 25.82
N ASN A 203 4.79 -1.26 25.60
CA ASN A 203 3.91 -0.09 25.50
C ASN A 203 4.24 0.90 24.37
N GLN A 204 4.94 0.42 23.33
CA GLN A 204 5.23 1.15 22.11
C GLN A 204 5.16 0.22 20.89
N PRO A 205 5.03 0.73 19.65
CA PRO A 205 5.09 -0.12 18.47
C PRO A 205 6.47 -0.75 18.33
N VAL A 206 6.49 -2.04 18.03
CA VAL A 206 7.67 -2.82 17.70
C VAL A 206 7.46 -3.47 16.33
N SER A 207 8.52 -3.51 15.52
CA SER A 207 8.55 -4.11 14.19
C SER A 207 9.54 -5.27 14.19
N PHE A 208 9.14 -6.39 13.58
CA PHE A 208 9.96 -7.59 13.45
C PHE A 208 10.16 -7.88 11.96
N ASP A 209 11.41 -7.81 11.51
CA ASP A 209 11.77 -8.18 10.14
C ASP A 209 11.72 -9.70 9.99
N ILE A 210 11.01 -10.19 8.99
CA ILE A 210 10.90 -11.63 8.71
C ILE A 210 11.52 -11.90 7.35
N TYR A 211 12.26 -13.01 7.24
CA TYR A 211 12.85 -13.46 5.99
C TYR A 211 12.43 -14.89 5.68
N SER A 212 12.48 -15.28 4.41
CA SER A 212 12.27 -16.65 3.98
C SER A 212 13.25 -17.06 2.88
N SER A 213 13.53 -18.36 2.80
CA SER A 213 14.29 -18.94 1.69
C SER A 213 13.70 -20.28 1.28
N SER A 214 13.66 -20.57 -0.02
CA SER A 214 13.21 -21.87 -0.56
C SER A 214 14.34 -22.84 -0.84
N PHE A 215 15.60 -22.40 -0.87
CA PHE A 215 16.74 -23.20 -1.34
C PHE A 215 17.89 -23.29 -0.34
N ARG A 216 17.83 -22.59 0.79
CA ARG A 216 18.79 -22.79 1.90
C ARG A 216 18.46 -24.07 2.65
N SER A 217 19.18 -25.14 2.34
CA SER A 217 19.21 -26.41 3.04
C SER A 217 20.37 -26.43 4.04
N GLY A 218 20.12 -26.85 5.29
CA GLY A 218 21.16 -27.05 6.31
C GLY A 218 21.10 -26.11 7.53
N ASP A 219 20.46 -24.94 7.43
CA ASP A 219 20.23 -24.07 8.59
C ASP A 219 19.27 -24.74 9.57
N ARG A 220 19.62 -24.78 10.86
CA ARG A 220 18.81 -25.34 11.94
C ARG A 220 18.10 -24.27 12.74
N SER A 221 16.97 -24.63 13.35
CA SER A 221 16.28 -23.73 14.29
C SER A 221 17.24 -23.21 15.36
N GLY A 222 17.38 -21.89 15.47
CA GLY A 222 18.28 -21.21 16.41
C GLY A 222 19.63 -20.78 15.83
N ASP A 223 19.97 -21.19 14.61
CA ASP A 223 21.18 -20.74 13.92
C ASP A 223 21.10 -19.26 13.55
N LEU A 224 22.19 -18.54 13.80
CA LEU A 224 22.32 -17.13 13.46
C LEU A 224 23.02 -17.01 12.11
N VAL A 225 22.33 -16.41 11.14
CA VAL A 225 22.80 -16.24 9.77
C VAL A 225 22.91 -14.75 9.41
N THR A 226 23.83 -14.43 8.50
CA THR A 226 23.92 -13.09 7.93
C THR A 226 22.83 -12.92 6.86
N VAL A 227 22.18 -11.76 6.82
CA VAL A 227 21.20 -11.43 5.79
C VAL A 227 21.92 -11.08 4.50
N ASP A 228 21.79 -11.95 3.51
CA ASP A 228 22.34 -11.81 2.16
C ASP A 228 21.25 -12.08 1.09
N ASP A 229 21.63 -12.14 -0.18
CA ASP A 229 20.70 -12.33 -1.31
C ASP A 229 20.01 -13.70 -1.34
N SER A 230 20.43 -14.64 -0.48
CA SER A 230 19.77 -15.94 -0.36
C SER A 230 18.50 -15.90 0.51
N LEU A 231 18.23 -14.75 1.15
CA LEU A 231 17.07 -14.49 2.00
C LEU A 231 16.15 -13.45 1.37
N SER A 232 14.90 -13.84 1.15
CA SER A 232 13.84 -12.94 0.68
C SER A 232 13.14 -12.29 1.87
N ALA A 233 13.15 -10.97 1.96
CA ALA A 233 12.42 -10.22 2.98
C ALA A 233 10.90 -10.38 2.80
N LEU A 234 10.21 -10.67 3.90
CA LEU A 234 8.75 -10.70 3.99
C LEU A 234 8.25 -9.40 4.65
N PRO A 235 6.96 -9.04 4.46
CA PRO A 235 6.39 -7.90 5.15
C PRO A 235 6.62 -7.98 6.67
N PRO A 236 7.16 -6.92 7.30
CA PRO A 236 7.51 -6.97 8.71
C PRO A 236 6.27 -7.10 9.59
N ILE A 237 6.40 -7.77 10.72
CA ILE A 237 5.32 -7.90 11.68
C ILE A 237 5.36 -6.73 12.65
N GLN A 238 4.31 -5.90 12.66
CA GLN A 238 4.18 -4.76 13.56
C GLN A 238 3.15 -5.04 14.65
N THR A 239 3.56 -4.87 15.91
CA THR A 239 2.66 -5.06 17.05
C THR A 239 3.00 -4.14 18.21
N VAL A 240 2.20 -4.21 19.27
CA VAL A 240 2.35 -3.41 20.49
C VAL A 240 2.31 -4.35 21.68
N VAL A 241 3.47 -4.58 22.30
CA VAL A 241 3.57 -5.43 23.48
C VAL A 241 3.09 -4.65 24.69
N ARG A 242 1.82 -4.83 25.08
CA ARG A 242 1.25 -4.14 26.25
C ARG A 242 1.64 -4.86 27.54
N PHE A 243 2.27 -4.14 28.47
CA PHE A 243 2.72 -4.69 29.75
C PHE A 243 2.54 -3.68 30.89
N GLY A 244 2.04 -4.12 32.04
CA GLY A 244 1.78 -3.25 33.21
C GLY A 244 0.54 -2.34 33.08
N LYS A 245 0.26 -1.54 34.13
CA LYS A 245 -0.97 -0.73 34.26
C LYS A 245 -0.82 0.77 33.91
N LYS A 246 0.40 1.26 33.63
CA LYS A 246 0.69 2.71 33.46
C LYS A 246 1.37 3.10 32.15
N GLY A 247 1.40 2.24 31.13
CA GLY A 247 2.02 2.58 29.84
C GLY A 247 3.52 2.93 29.95
N GLN A 248 4.16 2.55 31.05
CA GLN A 248 5.59 2.78 31.29
C GLN A 248 6.38 1.89 30.33
N GLN A 249 7.28 2.50 29.57
CA GLN A 249 8.13 1.78 28.63
C GLN A 249 9.21 1.03 29.42
N THR A 250 9.34 -0.27 29.20
CA THR A 250 10.33 -1.10 29.88
C THR A 250 10.72 -2.25 28.96
N ARG A 251 12.00 -2.64 28.97
CA ARG A 251 12.47 -3.85 28.31
C ARG A 251 12.11 -5.05 29.19
N ILE A 252 11.40 -6.01 28.61
CA ILE A 252 11.09 -7.26 29.29
C ILE A 252 11.78 -8.42 28.57
N PRO A 253 12.36 -9.38 29.31
CA PRO A 253 12.87 -10.61 28.71
C PRO A 253 11.71 -11.46 28.19
N VAL A 254 11.85 -11.94 26.97
CA VAL A 254 10.87 -12.78 26.29
C VAL A 254 11.52 -13.99 25.62
N GLN A 255 10.72 -15.04 25.47
CA GLN A 255 10.98 -16.16 24.57
C GLN A 255 10.14 -15.98 23.32
N ILE A 256 10.73 -16.28 22.17
CA ILE A 256 10.02 -16.34 20.90
C ILE A 256 9.54 -17.77 20.71
N GLU A 257 8.23 -17.94 20.59
CA GLU A 257 7.61 -19.21 20.21
C GLU A 257 7.18 -19.10 18.75
N ALA A 258 7.53 -20.08 17.93
CA ALA A 258 7.05 -20.19 16.57
C ALA A 258 6.25 -21.48 16.39
N ARG A 259 5.22 -21.41 15.55
CA ARG A 259 4.47 -22.59 15.10
C ARG A 259 4.25 -22.50 13.61
N TYR A 260 4.71 -23.52 12.90
CA TYR A 260 4.37 -23.71 11.50
C TYR A 260 3.07 -24.49 11.42
N THR A 261 2.02 -23.88 10.85
CA THR A 261 0.70 -24.51 10.78
C THR A 261 0.59 -25.45 9.57
N GLU A 262 -0.35 -26.38 9.63
CA GLU A 262 -0.70 -27.28 8.52
C GLU A 262 -1.29 -26.54 7.30
N MET A 263 -1.58 -25.24 7.43
CA MET A 263 -1.99 -24.36 6.32
C MET A 263 -0.80 -23.62 5.70
N GLY A 264 0.43 -23.95 6.09
CA GLY A 264 1.64 -23.28 5.63
C GLY A 264 1.83 -21.87 6.17
N THR A 265 1.14 -21.51 7.26
CA THR A 265 1.27 -20.20 7.90
C THR A 265 2.24 -20.26 9.06
N LEU A 266 3.17 -19.31 9.12
CA LEU A 266 4.00 -19.09 10.30
C LEU A 266 3.22 -18.27 11.33
N ALA A 267 3.05 -18.81 12.53
CA ALA A 267 2.51 -18.08 13.67
C ALA A 267 3.61 -17.85 14.71
N LEU A 268 3.72 -16.61 15.21
CA LEU A 268 4.74 -16.22 16.17
C LEU A 268 4.12 -15.64 17.44
N TRP A 269 4.73 -15.92 18.59
CA TRP A 269 4.38 -15.34 19.87
C TRP A 269 5.62 -14.85 20.61
N CYS A 270 5.47 -13.75 21.33
CA CYS A 270 6.38 -13.37 22.40
C CYS A 270 5.79 -13.84 23.72
N ARG A 271 6.48 -14.72 24.44
CA ARG A 271 6.11 -15.12 25.80
C ARG A 271 7.03 -14.42 26.80
N SER A 272 6.46 -13.77 27.81
CA SER A 272 7.24 -13.16 28.87
C SER A 272 7.96 -14.23 29.70
N SER A 273 9.24 -14.00 30.01
CA SER A 273 10.01 -14.86 30.91
C SER A 273 9.82 -14.53 32.39
N VAL A 274 9.11 -13.44 32.70
CA VAL A 274 8.92 -12.93 34.07
C VAL A 274 7.47 -12.95 34.54
N THR A 275 6.52 -13.22 33.65
CA THR A 275 5.07 -13.21 33.91
C THR A 275 4.36 -14.20 32.99
N ASP A 276 3.11 -14.58 33.28
CA ASP A 276 2.30 -15.46 32.42
C ASP A 276 1.80 -14.82 31.11
N HIS A 277 2.25 -13.61 30.78
CA HIS A 277 1.84 -12.93 29.55
C HIS A 277 2.41 -13.59 28.29
N ARG A 278 1.54 -13.76 27.29
CA ARG A 278 1.85 -14.30 25.97
C ARG A 278 1.16 -13.44 24.90
N TRP A 279 1.95 -12.87 24.00
CA TRP A 279 1.48 -11.96 22.96
C TRP A 279 1.66 -12.59 21.58
N GLN A 280 0.57 -12.69 20.80
CA GLN A 280 0.66 -13.15 19.42
C GLN A 280 1.14 -12.01 18.51
N LEU A 281 2.12 -12.30 17.66
CA LEU A 281 2.57 -11.43 16.60
C LEU A 281 1.68 -11.67 15.37
N GLN A 282 0.97 -10.65 14.90
CA GLN A 282 0.02 -10.77 13.80
C GLN A 282 0.49 -9.99 12.59
N PHE A 283 0.46 -10.63 11.42
CA PHE A 283 0.69 -9.96 10.15
C PHE A 283 -0.41 -8.93 9.89
N GLN A 284 -0.04 -7.66 9.73
CA GLN A 284 -0.95 -6.66 9.20
C GLN A 284 -0.87 -6.66 7.67
N LEU A 285 -1.61 -7.59 7.04
CA LEU A 285 -1.71 -7.75 5.58
C LEU A 285 -2.43 -6.60 4.85
N ARG A 286 -2.55 -5.41 5.46
CA ARG A 286 -3.26 -4.26 4.88
C ARG A 286 -2.37 -3.06 4.54
N ASN A 287 -1.05 -3.18 4.76
CA ASN A 287 -0.05 -2.23 4.28
C ASN A 287 1.02 -2.98 3.48
N THR A 288 0.61 -3.57 2.37
CA THR A 288 1.55 -3.99 1.32
C THR A 288 1.38 -3.03 0.17
N ASP A 289 2.33 -2.10 0.05
CA ASP A 289 3.04 -1.90 -1.21
C ASP A 289 4.33 -1.11 -0.97
N THR A 290 5.43 -1.75 -1.40
CA THR A 290 6.82 -1.27 -1.46
C THR A 290 7.49 -0.91 -0.12
N PRO A 291 8.68 -1.48 0.21
CA PRO A 291 9.62 -0.72 1.00
C PRO A 291 10.03 0.45 0.11
N ALA A 292 9.32 1.58 0.21
CA ALA A 292 9.97 2.85 -0.06
C ALA A 292 11.26 2.82 0.76
N ASP A 293 12.41 3.11 0.16
CA ASP A 293 13.66 3.30 0.90
C ASP A 293 13.36 4.21 2.10
N ILE A 294 13.17 3.60 3.27
CA ILE A 294 12.98 4.31 4.53
C ILE A 294 14.38 4.77 4.86
N SER A 295 14.78 5.89 4.27
CA SER A 295 15.83 6.71 4.84
C SER A 295 15.26 7.45 6.07
N ASP A 296 14.77 6.73 7.08
CA ASP A 296 14.72 7.27 8.44
C ASP A 296 16.10 7.04 9.06
N GLY A 297 17.07 7.81 8.56
CA GLY A 297 18.42 7.91 9.11
C GLY A 297 18.51 8.85 10.31
N ASP A 298 17.41 9.23 10.95
CA ASP A 298 17.42 10.09 12.13
C ASP A 298 16.35 9.65 13.14
N ILE A 299 16.61 8.54 13.82
CA ILE A 299 15.96 8.28 15.11
C ILE A 299 16.50 9.35 16.06
N PHE A 300 15.66 10.33 16.43
CA PHE A 300 16.05 11.31 17.44
C PHE A 300 16.37 10.60 18.76
N ASP A 301 17.37 11.10 19.48
CA ASP A 301 17.53 10.80 20.90
C ASP A 301 16.21 11.12 21.63
N ALA A 302 15.80 10.25 22.56
CA ALA A 302 14.51 10.30 23.25
C ALA A 302 14.23 11.66 23.92
N THR A 303 15.30 12.41 24.21
CA THR A 303 15.29 13.76 24.78
C THR A 303 14.51 14.78 23.93
N VAL A 304 14.59 14.72 22.60
CA VAL A 304 13.94 15.69 21.71
C VAL A 304 12.41 15.49 21.68
N PRO A 305 11.87 14.27 21.41
CA PRO A 305 10.43 14.03 21.52
C PRO A 305 9.84 14.36 22.90
N GLU A 306 10.56 14.07 23.98
CA GLU A 306 10.14 14.40 25.35
C GLU A 306 10.00 15.91 25.55
N ALA A 307 11.04 16.69 25.24
CA ALA A 307 11.02 18.15 25.35
C ALA A 307 9.90 18.79 24.51
N VAL A 308 9.63 18.25 23.32
CA VAL A 308 8.52 18.70 22.48
C VAL A 308 7.17 18.39 23.13
N CYS A 309 7.00 17.20 23.71
CA CYS A 309 5.76 16.80 24.38
C CYS A 309 5.51 17.63 25.65
N GLU A 310 6.55 17.93 26.42
CA GLU A 310 6.45 18.86 27.57
C GLU A 310 6.00 20.25 27.11
N LYS A 311 6.59 20.78 26.02
CA LYS A 311 6.21 22.07 25.46
C LYS A 311 4.74 22.13 25.02
N ILE A 312 4.24 21.05 24.42
CA ILE A 312 2.82 20.90 24.09
C ILE A 312 1.98 20.86 25.36
N GLY A 313 2.45 20.13 26.38
CA GLY A 313 1.82 20.06 27.70
C GLY A 313 1.61 21.43 28.32
N GLU A 314 2.64 22.26 28.34
CA GLU A 314 2.62 23.64 28.83
C GLU A 314 1.65 24.51 28.04
N ALA A 315 1.76 24.52 26.71
CA ALA A 315 1.01 25.41 25.84
C ALA A 315 -0.51 25.15 25.84
N PHE A 316 -0.92 23.90 26.08
CA PHE A 316 -2.33 23.50 26.17
C PHE A 316 -2.82 23.31 27.61
N SER A 317 -2.08 23.81 28.61
CA SER A 317 -2.50 23.82 30.01
C SER A 317 -3.54 24.92 30.29
N LYS A 318 -4.28 24.79 31.40
CA LYS A 318 -5.30 25.78 31.80
C LYS A 318 -4.71 27.15 32.14
N GLN A 319 -3.48 27.18 32.67
CA GLN A 319 -2.79 28.40 33.08
C GLN A 319 -1.93 29.02 31.96
N ALA A 320 -1.92 28.45 30.75
CA ALA A 320 -1.08 28.92 29.66
C ALA A 320 -1.45 30.34 29.22
N GLU A 321 -0.45 31.21 29.09
CA GLU A 321 -0.61 32.51 28.44
C GLU A 321 -0.86 32.33 26.94
N SER A 322 -1.65 33.22 26.33
CA SER A 322 -1.96 33.16 24.89
C SER A 322 -0.69 33.18 24.02
N ARG A 323 0.37 33.86 24.48
CA ARG A 323 1.67 33.94 23.79
C ARG A 323 2.35 32.58 23.61
N CYS A 324 2.11 31.63 24.51
CA CYS A 324 2.66 30.27 24.42
C CYS A 324 2.11 29.51 23.20
N LEU A 325 0.88 29.81 22.75
CA LEU A 325 0.24 29.17 21.60
C LEU A 325 0.64 29.80 20.26
N ASP A 326 0.87 31.11 20.23
CA ASP A 326 1.22 31.84 19.01
C ASP A 326 2.63 31.50 18.52
N GLY A 327 3.57 31.26 19.45
CA GLY A 327 4.94 30.84 19.16
C GLY A 327 5.18 29.34 19.10
N LEU A 328 4.18 28.50 19.39
CA LEU A 328 4.37 27.07 19.68
C LEU A 328 5.10 26.32 18.56
N VAL A 329 4.65 26.46 17.31
CA VAL A 329 5.27 25.75 16.17
C VAL A 329 6.71 26.20 15.96
N ARG A 330 7.00 27.49 16.18
CA ARG A 330 8.36 28.04 16.10
C ARG A 330 9.25 27.48 17.22
N SER A 331 8.73 27.39 18.44
CA SER A 331 9.44 26.78 19.57
C SER A 331 9.72 25.30 19.32
N ILE A 332 8.75 24.53 18.84
CA ILE A 332 8.95 23.11 18.48
C ILE A 332 9.99 23.00 17.35
N THR A 333 9.91 23.85 16.32
CA THR A 333 10.89 23.88 15.22
C THR A 333 12.30 24.14 15.73
N ALA A 334 12.46 25.04 16.71
CA ALA A 334 13.75 25.31 17.33
C ALA A 334 14.29 24.12 18.14
N ILE A 335 13.43 23.43 18.90
CA ILE A 335 13.80 22.22 19.65
C ILE A 335 14.23 21.09 18.70
N VAL A 336 13.51 20.90 17.60
CA VAL A 336 13.75 19.82 16.62
C VAL A 336 14.92 20.14 15.69
N GLY A 337 15.31 21.41 15.56
CA GLY A 337 16.40 21.85 14.68
C GLY A 337 16.10 21.74 13.18
N ARG A 338 14.84 21.49 12.79
CA ARG A 338 14.41 21.29 11.40
C ARG A 338 13.03 21.92 11.15
N PRO A 339 12.76 22.41 9.92
CA PRO A 339 11.45 22.97 9.56
C PRO A 339 10.35 21.91 9.72
N ARG A 340 9.13 22.35 10.05
CA ARG A 340 8.00 21.46 10.37
C ARG A 340 7.64 20.47 9.27
N GLU A 341 7.88 20.85 8.02
CA GLU A 341 7.65 20.01 6.83
C GLU A 341 8.58 18.79 6.80
N LYS A 342 9.72 18.86 7.51
CA LYS A 342 10.73 17.80 7.61
C LYS A 342 10.73 17.09 8.98
N TRP A 343 9.72 17.30 9.82
CA TRP A 343 9.60 16.52 11.06
C TRP A 343 9.35 15.04 10.75
N PRO A 344 10.11 14.10 11.35
CA PRO A 344 9.98 12.68 11.07
C PRO A 344 8.67 12.12 11.61
N LEU A 345 8.25 10.99 11.04
CA LEU A 345 6.95 10.38 11.29
C LEU A 345 6.74 10.07 12.78
N GLN A 346 7.73 9.47 13.44
CA GLN A 346 7.66 9.11 14.86
C GLN A 346 7.38 10.33 15.75
N LEU A 347 8.09 11.44 15.51
CA LEU A 347 7.91 12.69 16.27
C LEU A 347 6.50 13.24 16.09
N ILE A 348 6.01 13.36 14.86
CA ILE A 348 4.68 13.93 14.63
C ILE A 348 3.57 13.04 15.21
N ARG A 349 3.75 11.72 15.25
CA ARG A 349 2.80 10.82 15.91
C ARG A 349 2.84 10.92 17.43
N ALA A 350 4.02 11.11 18.04
CA ALA A 350 4.15 11.42 19.47
C ALA A 350 3.44 12.74 19.83
N ILE A 351 3.64 13.79 19.03
CA ILE A 351 2.93 15.07 19.16
C ILE A 351 1.41 14.86 19.09
N ALA A 352 0.94 14.08 18.12
CA ALA A 352 -0.48 13.79 17.96
C ALA A 352 -1.05 13.05 19.18
N ASP A 353 -0.33 12.08 19.74
CA ASP A 353 -0.75 11.38 20.95
C ASP A 353 -0.87 12.33 22.16
N GLU A 354 0.07 13.26 22.30
CA GLU A 354 0.05 14.26 23.38
C GLU A 354 -1.11 15.25 23.26
N LEU A 355 -1.43 15.67 22.03
CA LEU A 355 -2.60 16.49 21.72
C LEU A 355 -3.91 15.73 21.97
N LEU A 356 -3.99 14.45 21.61
CA LEU A 356 -5.17 13.61 21.83
C LEU A 356 -5.44 13.33 23.31
N LYS A 357 -4.42 13.31 24.18
CA LYS A 357 -4.62 13.31 25.65
C LYS A 357 -5.31 14.60 26.14
N ARG A 358 -5.19 15.69 25.38
CA ARG A 358 -5.68 17.05 25.73
C ARG A 358 -6.86 17.51 24.88
N ILE A 359 -7.70 16.60 24.39
CA ILE A 359 -8.91 16.96 23.64
C ILE A 359 -9.77 18.00 24.39
N ALA A 360 -9.85 17.91 25.72
CA ALA A 360 -10.61 18.85 26.55
C ALA A 360 -10.06 20.30 26.53
N ALA A 361 -8.78 20.50 26.20
CA ALA A 361 -8.18 21.85 26.12
C ALA A 361 -8.81 22.71 25.01
N ARG A 362 -9.47 22.09 24.02
CA ARG A 362 -10.25 22.80 23.00
C ARG A 362 -11.32 23.72 23.59
N GLY A 363 -11.87 23.40 24.76
CA GLY A 363 -12.94 24.19 25.38
C GLY A 363 -12.46 25.45 26.11
N LEU A 364 -11.14 25.72 26.17
CA LEU A 364 -10.60 26.83 26.94
C LEU A 364 -10.82 28.18 26.25
N LYS A 365 -10.33 28.32 25.02
CA LYS A 365 -10.42 29.53 24.20
C LYS A 365 -10.51 29.15 22.73
N SER A 366 -11.11 30.03 21.92
CA SER A 366 -11.19 29.84 20.46
C SER A 366 -9.81 29.73 19.79
N SER A 367 -8.81 30.48 20.28
CA SER A 367 -7.42 30.39 19.79
C SER A 367 -6.78 29.04 20.12
N THR A 368 -7.05 28.50 21.31
CA THR A 368 -6.58 27.17 21.73
C THR A 368 -7.17 26.09 20.85
N GLU A 369 -8.48 26.14 20.58
CA GLU A 369 -9.13 25.17 19.69
C GLU A 369 -8.58 25.26 18.27
N ALA A 370 -8.46 26.46 17.69
CA ALA A 370 -7.90 26.64 16.36
C ALA A 370 -6.48 26.07 16.25
N ARG A 371 -5.61 26.35 17.23
CA ARG A 371 -4.24 25.82 17.26
C ARG A 371 -4.21 24.31 17.44
N TRP A 372 -5.08 23.76 18.29
CA TRP A 372 -5.20 22.32 18.49
C TRP A 372 -5.62 21.59 17.21
N LEU A 373 -6.66 22.09 16.52
CA LEU A 373 -7.15 21.52 15.26
C LEU A 373 -6.07 21.55 14.17
N ASN A 374 -5.39 22.70 14.04
CA ASN A 374 -4.31 22.88 13.07
C ASN A 374 -3.16 21.88 13.30
N LEU A 375 -2.61 21.84 14.52
CA LEU A 375 -1.45 21.00 14.83
C LEU A 375 -1.81 19.52 14.83
N THR A 376 -2.98 19.14 15.35
CA THR A 376 -3.46 17.75 15.32
C THR A 376 -3.65 17.26 13.89
N GLY A 377 -4.31 18.06 13.04
CA GLY A 377 -4.49 17.73 11.62
C GLY A 377 -3.16 17.61 10.90
N PHE A 378 -2.22 18.53 11.15
CA PHE A 378 -0.87 18.47 10.59
C PHE A 378 -0.19 17.16 11.02
N CYS A 379 -0.11 16.90 12.31
CA CYS A 379 0.61 15.76 12.87
C CYS A 379 -0.01 14.39 12.57
N LEU A 380 -1.28 14.32 12.18
CA LEU A 380 -1.97 13.07 11.80
C LEU A 380 -2.09 12.83 10.30
N ARG A 381 -1.75 13.81 9.44
CA ARG A 381 -1.88 13.64 7.99
C ARG A 381 -1.06 12.44 7.48
N PRO A 382 -1.52 11.70 6.45
CA PRO A 382 -2.84 11.74 5.78
C PRO A 382 -3.99 11.04 6.56
N GLY A 383 -3.75 10.62 7.80
CA GLY A 383 -4.64 9.82 8.63
C GLY A 383 -4.24 8.33 8.71
N PHE A 384 -3.13 7.96 8.08
CA PHE A 384 -2.51 6.63 8.11
C PHE A 384 -0.99 6.75 7.88
N GLY A 385 -0.27 5.63 7.95
CA GLY A 385 1.19 5.55 7.75
C GLY A 385 1.92 4.99 8.97
N ASP A 386 1.36 5.17 10.17
CA ASP A 386 1.81 4.51 11.39
C ASP A 386 0.78 3.47 11.87
N GLY A 387 1.24 2.37 12.48
CA GLY A 387 0.39 1.25 12.91
C GLY A 387 -0.70 1.62 13.91
N PHE A 388 -0.59 2.76 14.62
CA PHE A 388 -1.62 3.24 15.55
C PHE A 388 -2.58 4.27 14.97
N ASP A 389 -2.41 4.68 13.72
CA ASP A 389 -3.20 5.76 13.15
C ASP A 389 -4.71 5.45 13.11
N GLU A 390 -5.11 4.19 12.90
CA GLU A 390 -6.53 3.82 12.99
C GLU A 390 -7.10 4.14 14.39
N HIS A 391 -6.33 3.92 15.45
CA HIS A 391 -6.76 4.23 16.81
C HIS A 391 -6.84 5.75 17.05
N ARG A 392 -5.86 6.51 16.57
CA ARG A 392 -5.82 7.98 16.68
C ARG A 392 -6.99 8.62 15.95
N VAL A 393 -7.22 8.22 14.69
CA VAL A 393 -8.35 8.68 13.88
C VAL A 393 -9.68 8.28 14.50
N ARG A 394 -9.79 7.07 15.08
CA ARG A 394 -10.99 6.64 15.80
C ARG A 394 -11.27 7.51 17.04
N LYS A 395 -10.26 7.88 17.82
CA LYS A 395 -10.40 8.84 18.93
C LYS A 395 -10.86 10.20 18.43
N LEU A 396 -10.23 10.71 17.37
CA LEU A 396 -10.55 12.01 16.79
C LEU A 396 -11.99 12.03 16.22
N TRP A 397 -12.43 10.97 15.54
CA TRP A 397 -13.78 10.85 15.00
C TRP A 397 -14.90 10.98 16.03
N LYS A 398 -14.64 10.65 17.30
CA LYS A 398 -15.64 10.80 18.38
C LYS A 398 -16.10 12.25 18.57
N ILE A 399 -15.28 13.23 18.21
CA ILE A 399 -15.64 14.65 18.34
C ILE A 399 -16.40 15.19 17.12
N TYR A 400 -16.46 14.43 16.02
CA TYR A 400 -17.02 14.90 14.74
C TYR A 400 -18.48 15.37 14.88
N LYS A 401 -19.33 14.54 15.50
CA LYS A 401 -20.76 14.85 15.68
C LYS A 401 -21.02 16.09 16.53
N ASN A 402 -20.14 16.40 17.48
CA ASN A 402 -20.28 17.57 18.34
C ASN A 402 -19.80 18.86 17.64
N GLY A 403 -19.02 18.73 16.56
CA GLY A 403 -18.47 19.87 15.84
C GLY A 403 -17.38 20.64 16.60
N PRO A 404 -17.03 21.85 16.10
CA PRO A 404 -16.18 22.79 16.82
C PRO A 404 -16.90 23.38 18.04
N ILE A 405 -16.18 23.56 19.16
CA ILE A 405 -16.74 24.11 20.41
C ILE A 405 -16.99 25.61 20.25
N HIS A 406 -16.01 26.34 19.71
CA HIS A 406 -16.06 27.77 19.47
C HIS A 406 -16.46 28.07 18.01
N ALA A 407 -17.57 27.48 17.56
CA ALA A 407 -18.07 27.60 16.17
C ALA A 407 -18.36 29.04 15.72
N SER A 408 -18.53 29.99 16.64
CA SER A 408 -18.67 31.41 16.32
C SER A 408 -17.40 32.02 15.72
N SER A 409 -16.22 31.46 16.00
CA SER A 409 -14.95 31.90 15.41
C SER A 409 -14.80 31.40 13.97
N PRO A 410 -14.64 32.29 12.98
CA PRO A 410 -14.37 31.89 11.59
C PRO A 410 -13.09 31.06 11.46
N GLN A 411 -12.06 31.38 12.25
CA GLN A 411 -10.78 30.66 12.23
C GLN A 411 -10.95 29.21 12.70
N VAL A 412 -11.70 28.99 13.77
CA VAL A 412 -11.98 27.63 14.29
C VAL A 412 -12.74 26.80 13.25
N ARG A 413 -13.74 27.39 12.59
CA ARG A 413 -14.47 26.72 11.51
C ARG A 413 -13.55 26.36 10.33
N SER A 414 -12.65 27.25 9.94
CA SER A 414 -11.66 26.97 8.89
C SER A 414 -10.73 25.82 9.29
N GLU A 415 -10.15 25.86 10.48
CA GLU A 415 -9.21 24.83 10.97
C GLU A 415 -9.90 23.47 11.18
N TRP A 416 -11.19 23.46 11.50
CA TRP A 416 -11.99 22.23 11.57
C TRP A 416 -11.99 21.50 10.22
N TRP A 417 -12.30 22.21 9.13
CA TRP A 417 -12.34 21.64 7.79
C TRP A 417 -10.94 21.26 7.30
N ILE A 418 -9.92 22.07 7.58
CA ILE A 418 -8.52 21.77 7.25
C ILE A 418 -8.05 20.49 7.95
N MET A 419 -8.39 20.31 9.24
CA MET A 419 -8.06 19.09 9.97
C MET A 419 -8.68 17.85 9.29
N TRP A 420 -9.98 17.87 8.99
CA TRP A 420 -10.64 16.73 8.34
C TRP A 420 -10.14 16.48 6.92
N ARG A 421 -9.78 17.53 6.17
CA ARG A 421 -9.10 17.42 4.88
C ARG A 421 -7.79 16.64 5.01
N ARG A 422 -6.94 17.05 5.96
CA ARG A 422 -5.62 16.45 6.19
C ARG A 422 -5.67 14.99 6.60
N ILE A 423 -6.74 14.53 7.25
CA ILE A 423 -6.85 13.15 7.75
C ILE A 423 -7.85 12.28 6.98
N ALA A 424 -8.37 12.77 5.85
CA ALA A 424 -9.41 12.09 5.09
C ALA A 424 -9.00 10.67 4.68
N GLY A 425 -7.71 10.45 4.41
CA GLY A 425 -7.09 9.16 4.11
C GLY A 425 -7.36 8.09 5.16
N GLY A 426 -7.30 8.47 6.44
CA GLY A 426 -7.54 7.58 7.57
C GLY A 426 -9.01 7.22 7.83
N LEU A 427 -9.95 7.95 7.21
CA LEU A 427 -11.37 7.71 7.43
C LEU A 427 -11.84 6.45 6.68
N LYS A 428 -12.74 5.69 7.32
CA LYS A 428 -13.42 4.54 6.71
C LYS A 428 -14.44 5.04 5.67
N PRO A 429 -14.79 4.24 4.64
CA PRO A 429 -15.78 4.63 3.63
C PRO A 429 -17.12 5.12 4.23
N GLY A 430 -17.61 4.44 5.28
CA GLY A 430 -18.82 4.87 6.00
C GLY A 430 -18.70 6.23 6.69
N GLN A 431 -17.50 6.58 7.19
CA GLN A 431 -17.25 7.89 7.82
C GLN A 431 -17.18 9.00 6.77
N GLN A 432 -16.52 8.77 5.64
CA GLN A 432 -16.51 9.73 4.53
C GLN A 432 -17.93 9.96 3.97
N ARG A 433 -18.74 8.89 3.88
CA ARG A 433 -20.14 9.00 3.47
C ARG A 433 -20.98 9.80 4.48
N GLN A 434 -20.83 9.53 5.78
CA GLN A 434 -21.50 10.32 6.83
C GLN A 434 -21.11 11.80 6.70
N PHE A 435 -19.84 12.09 6.45
CA PHE A 435 -19.32 13.45 6.32
C PHE A 435 -20.05 14.25 5.23
N ILE A 436 -20.23 13.68 4.04
CA ILE A 436 -20.96 14.35 2.97
C ILE A 436 -22.48 14.38 3.19
N GLN A 437 -23.05 13.43 3.95
CA GLN A 437 -24.47 13.44 4.28
C GLN A 437 -24.81 14.61 5.19
N ASP A 438 -23.97 14.87 6.20
CA ASP A 438 -24.16 15.98 7.14
C ASP A 438 -23.99 17.35 6.45
N LEU A 439 -23.14 17.43 5.42
CA LEU A 439 -22.93 18.66 4.65
C LEU A 439 -23.94 18.88 3.52
N SER A 440 -24.62 17.83 3.05
CA SER A 440 -25.53 17.91 1.90
C SER A 440 -26.64 18.98 2.05
N PRO A 441 -27.31 19.13 3.21
CA PRO A 441 -28.35 20.14 3.39
C PRO A 441 -27.86 21.58 3.22
N VAL A 442 -26.56 21.83 3.47
CA VAL A 442 -25.98 23.17 3.48
C VAL A 442 -25.28 23.49 2.16
N MET A 443 -24.58 22.51 1.60
CA MET A 443 -23.83 22.68 0.36
C MET A 443 -24.70 22.52 -0.89
N LEU A 444 -25.69 21.62 -0.85
CA LEU A 444 -26.51 21.24 -2.01
C LEU A 444 -27.95 21.79 -1.93
N ALA A 445 -28.22 22.77 -1.07
CA ALA A 445 -29.53 23.39 -0.93
C ALA A 445 -30.00 24.02 -2.26
N LYS A 446 -31.27 23.80 -2.63
CA LYS A 446 -31.89 24.51 -3.75
C LYS A 446 -31.97 26.02 -3.43
N LYS A 447 -31.88 26.87 -4.46
CA LYS A 447 -31.99 28.34 -4.37
C LYS A 447 -33.16 28.73 -3.45
N GLY A 448 -32.87 29.44 -2.36
CA GLY A 448 -33.85 29.93 -1.38
C GLY A 448 -33.77 29.30 0.02
N GLY A 449 -33.07 28.17 0.20
CA GLY A 449 -32.97 27.47 1.50
C GLY A 449 -31.58 27.46 2.14
N GLY A 450 -30.71 28.44 1.84
CA GLY A 450 -29.31 28.40 2.23
C GLY A 450 -29.03 28.83 3.67
N SER A 451 -28.46 27.93 4.47
CA SER A 451 -27.70 28.28 5.67
C SER A 451 -26.55 29.25 5.33
N ARG A 452 -26.28 30.20 6.23
CA ARG A 452 -25.27 31.28 6.10
C ARG A 452 -23.83 30.75 6.22
N VAL A 453 -23.39 29.87 5.33
CA VAL A 453 -21.97 29.50 5.23
C VAL A 453 -21.23 30.60 4.48
N SER A 454 -20.21 31.17 5.10
CA SER A 454 -19.38 32.20 4.47
C SER A 454 -18.66 31.65 3.23
N PRO A 455 -18.33 32.47 2.22
CA PRO A 455 -17.60 32.00 1.04
C PRO A 455 -16.28 31.30 1.36
N GLN A 456 -15.54 31.79 2.36
CA GLN A 456 -14.28 31.18 2.80
C GLN A 456 -14.50 29.79 3.40
N GLU A 457 -15.50 29.66 4.28
CA GLU A 457 -15.84 28.37 4.88
C GLU A 457 -16.34 27.37 3.83
N ARG A 458 -17.15 27.85 2.87
CA ARG A 458 -17.64 27.04 1.74
C ARG A 458 -16.47 26.47 0.92
N LEU A 459 -15.43 27.27 0.71
CA LEU A 459 -14.22 26.84 0.01
C LEU A 459 -13.46 25.74 0.77
N GLU A 460 -13.28 25.89 2.09
CA GLU A 460 -12.61 24.84 2.90
C GLU A 460 -13.43 23.54 2.96
N VAL A 461 -14.76 23.63 2.97
CA VAL A 461 -15.63 22.46 2.84
C VAL A 461 -15.40 21.76 1.50
N TRP A 462 -15.31 22.50 0.39
CA TRP A 462 -14.98 21.92 -0.92
C TRP A 462 -13.63 21.21 -0.92
N MET A 463 -12.61 21.85 -0.33
CA MET A 463 -11.27 21.27 -0.19
C MET A 463 -11.28 19.97 0.65
N ALA A 464 -12.08 19.93 1.72
CA ALA A 464 -12.23 18.75 2.57
C ALA A 464 -12.96 17.61 1.85
N VAL A 465 -14.09 17.90 1.19
CA VAL A 465 -14.86 16.90 0.42
C VAL A 465 -14.03 16.33 -0.74
N ALA A 466 -13.26 17.19 -1.41
CA ALA A 466 -12.36 16.78 -2.49
C ALA A 466 -11.32 15.74 -2.06
N ASN A 467 -10.94 15.72 -0.79
CA ASN A 467 -10.05 14.70 -0.24
C ASN A 467 -10.75 13.43 0.18
N MET A 468 -12.07 13.28 0.05
CA MET A 468 -12.81 12.07 0.43
C MET A 468 -12.85 11.07 -0.74
N GLU A 469 -11.72 10.40 -0.99
CA GLU A 469 -11.57 9.56 -2.19
C GLU A 469 -12.31 8.22 -2.13
N LYS A 470 -12.71 7.75 -0.94
CA LYS A 470 -13.43 6.47 -0.73
C LYS A 470 -14.95 6.60 -0.94
N LEU A 471 -15.43 7.79 -1.32
CA LEU A 471 -16.83 8.02 -1.65
C LEU A 471 -17.27 7.19 -2.86
N LEU A 472 -18.53 6.75 -2.86
CA LEU A 472 -19.12 6.08 -4.00
C LEU A 472 -19.14 7.00 -5.22
N VAL A 473 -19.01 6.41 -6.41
CA VAL A 473 -19.03 7.12 -7.70
C VAL A 473 -20.22 8.08 -7.80
N LYS A 474 -21.43 7.62 -7.47
CA LYS A 474 -22.65 8.45 -7.51
C LYS A 474 -22.56 9.72 -6.65
N ASP A 475 -21.88 9.64 -5.50
CA ASP A 475 -21.74 10.76 -4.59
C ASP A 475 -20.67 11.73 -5.13
N LYS A 476 -19.54 11.22 -5.64
CA LYS A 476 -18.53 12.05 -6.32
C LYS A 476 -19.12 12.81 -7.51
N VAL A 477 -19.91 12.14 -8.36
CA VAL A 477 -20.60 12.78 -9.49
C VAL A 477 -21.55 13.87 -9.01
N LYS A 478 -22.36 13.60 -7.99
CA LYS A 478 -23.30 14.58 -7.42
C LYS A 478 -22.58 15.84 -6.91
N TRP A 479 -21.53 15.66 -6.11
CA TRP A 479 -20.76 16.75 -5.52
C TRP A 479 -19.93 17.50 -6.56
N GLY A 480 -19.32 16.80 -7.51
CA GLY A 480 -18.56 17.40 -8.60
C GLY A 480 -19.44 18.23 -9.54
N ARG A 481 -20.64 17.75 -9.90
CA ARG A 481 -21.62 18.56 -10.67
C ARG A 481 -22.04 19.82 -9.94
N GLN A 482 -22.25 19.74 -8.62
CA GLN A 482 -22.56 20.91 -7.81
C GLN A 482 -21.40 21.92 -7.85
N LEU A 483 -20.17 21.49 -7.54
CA LEU A 483 -18.99 22.35 -7.59
C LEU A 483 -18.83 22.98 -8.97
N LEU A 484 -18.96 22.18 -10.02
CA LEU A 484 -18.89 22.62 -11.41
C LEU A 484 -19.95 23.70 -11.72
N SER A 485 -21.16 23.61 -11.14
CA SER A 485 -22.22 24.61 -11.31
C SER A 485 -21.93 25.94 -10.62
N GLU A 486 -21.08 25.93 -9.58
CA GLU A 486 -20.66 27.13 -8.85
C GLU A 486 -19.49 27.86 -9.51
N LEU A 487 -18.78 27.21 -10.46
CA LEU A 487 -17.65 27.82 -11.14
C LEU A 487 -18.11 28.93 -12.10
N THR A 488 -17.51 30.11 -11.96
CA THR A 488 -17.71 31.26 -12.84
C THR A 488 -16.40 32.03 -13.02
N PRO A 489 -16.11 32.62 -14.19
CA PRO A 489 -14.86 33.32 -14.45
C PRO A 489 -14.49 34.41 -13.44
N LYS A 490 -15.50 35.06 -12.83
CA LYS A 490 -15.30 36.19 -11.90
C LYS A 490 -15.13 35.79 -10.43
N LYS A 491 -15.57 34.60 -10.02
CA LYS A 491 -15.61 34.19 -8.60
C LYS A 491 -14.80 32.93 -8.28
N SER A 492 -14.44 32.14 -9.29
CA SER A 492 -13.68 30.91 -9.10
C SER A 492 -12.24 31.20 -8.70
N THR A 493 -11.80 30.55 -7.63
CA THR A 493 -10.42 30.61 -7.13
C THR A 493 -9.65 29.33 -7.49
N PRO A 494 -8.30 29.32 -7.41
CA PRO A 494 -7.51 28.11 -7.68
C PRO A 494 -7.95 26.87 -6.88
N GLN A 495 -8.39 27.06 -5.63
CA GLN A 495 -8.88 25.98 -4.76
C GLN A 495 -10.14 25.30 -5.29
N HIS A 496 -11.00 26.01 -6.03
CA HIS A 496 -12.18 25.39 -6.65
C HIS A 496 -11.78 24.42 -7.76
N PHE A 497 -10.80 24.80 -8.60
CA PHE A 497 -10.27 23.93 -9.65
C PHE A 497 -9.51 22.75 -9.05
N TRP A 498 -8.73 22.99 -7.99
CA TRP A 498 -8.08 21.92 -7.23
C TRP A 498 -9.10 20.92 -6.68
N ALA A 499 -10.16 21.40 -6.02
CA ALA A 499 -11.20 20.52 -5.47
C ALA A 499 -11.89 19.70 -6.57
N LEU A 500 -12.22 20.32 -7.70
CA LEU A 500 -12.82 19.63 -8.84
C LEU A 500 -11.87 18.58 -9.42
N SER A 501 -10.57 18.92 -9.54
CA SER A 501 -9.54 18.01 -10.07
C SER A 501 -9.39 16.75 -9.23
N ARG A 502 -9.51 16.85 -7.91
CA ARG A 502 -9.40 15.71 -6.99
C ARG A 502 -10.64 14.81 -7.04
N ILE A 503 -11.83 15.41 -7.17
CA ILE A 503 -13.08 14.65 -7.33
C ILE A 503 -13.09 13.92 -8.69
N GLY A 504 -12.59 14.57 -9.73
CA GLY A 504 -12.54 14.05 -11.11
C GLY A 504 -11.26 13.28 -11.47
N ALA A 505 -10.31 13.14 -10.55
CA ALA A 505 -9.00 12.54 -10.82
C ALA A 505 -9.14 11.12 -11.40
N ARG A 506 -8.32 10.82 -12.41
CA ARG A 506 -8.24 9.47 -12.99
C ARG A 506 -7.43 8.52 -12.11
N GLU A 507 -6.49 9.08 -11.36
CA GLU A 507 -5.61 8.38 -10.43
C GLU A 507 -5.81 8.96 -9.02
N PRO A 508 -6.55 8.24 -8.14
CA PRO A 508 -6.70 8.64 -6.74
C PRO A 508 -5.37 8.51 -5.99
N LEU A 509 -5.18 9.29 -4.92
CA LEU A 509 -3.96 9.20 -4.10
C LEU A 509 -3.99 8.02 -3.12
N TYR A 510 -5.18 7.68 -2.60
CA TYR A 510 -5.33 6.60 -1.60
C TYR A 510 -6.68 5.87 -1.67
N GLY A 511 -7.66 6.44 -2.38
CA GLY A 511 -8.97 5.82 -2.58
C GLY A 511 -8.89 4.72 -3.63
N PRO A 512 -9.74 3.69 -3.55
CA PRO A 512 -9.65 2.59 -4.51
C PRO A 512 -10.10 3.03 -5.91
N VAL A 513 -9.48 2.44 -6.93
CA VAL A 513 -9.68 2.81 -8.35
C VAL A 513 -11.12 2.64 -8.83
N ASP A 514 -11.91 1.75 -8.20
CA ASP A 514 -13.35 1.58 -8.47
C ASP A 514 -14.19 2.80 -8.05
N ARG A 515 -13.59 3.78 -7.38
CA ARG A 515 -14.23 5.05 -7.00
C ARG A 515 -13.95 6.18 -7.98
N VAL A 516 -13.23 5.93 -9.07
CA VAL A 516 -13.02 6.91 -10.13
C VAL A 516 -14.36 7.13 -10.86
N ILE A 517 -14.71 8.39 -11.14
CA ILE A 517 -15.96 8.70 -11.86
C ILE A 517 -15.85 8.28 -13.34
N PRO A 518 -16.96 7.92 -14.02
CA PRO A 518 -16.91 7.43 -15.39
C PRO A 518 -16.31 8.45 -16.38
N PRO A 519 -15.63 7.98 -17.44
CA PRO A 519 -15.05 8.82 -18.49
C PRO A 519 -16.06 9.80 -19.12
N GLU A 520 -17.31 9.39 -19.30
CA GLU A 520 -18.35 10.21 -19.91
C GLU A 520 -18.71 11.41 -19.03
N GLU A 521 -18.65 11.24 -17.71
CA GLU A 521 -18.95 12.31 -16.77
C GLU A 521 -17.79 13.30 -16.68
N VAL A 522 -16.54 12.82 -16.57
CA VAL A 522 -15.37 13.71 -16.51
C VAL A 522 -15.19 14.46 -17.83
N THR A 523 -15.53 13.85 -18.96
CA THR A 523 -15.51 14.50 -20.29
C THR A 523 -16.38 15.76 -20.31
N ARG A 524 -17.58 15.71 -19.73
CA ARG A 524 -18.47 16.89 -19.63
C ARG A 524 -17.86 18.01 -18.79
N TRP A 525 -17.10 17.65 -17.75
CA TRP A 525 -16.43 18.62 -16.88
C TRP A 525 -15.26 19.27 -17.62
N ILE A 526 -14.46 18.46 -18.32
CA ILE A 526 -13.36 18.91 -19.19
C ILE A 526 -13.89 19.89 -20.24
N GLN A 527 -14.94 19.51 -20.99
CA GLN A 527 -15.53 20.35 -22.03
C GLN A 527 -16.05 21.69 -21.50
N LYS A 528 -16.64 21.69 -20.29
CA LYS A 528 -17.08 22.95 -19.65
C LYS A 528 -15.90 23.84 -19.28
N LEU A 529 -14.79 23.26 -18.82
CA LEU A 529 -13.60 24.03 -18.46
C LEU A 529 -12.87 24.58 -19.68
N THR A 530 -12.73 23.80 -20.75
CA THR A 530 -12.07 24.26 -21.98
C THR A 530 -12.92 25.26 -22.76
N GLY A 531 -14.26 25.17 -22.69
CA GLY A 531 -15.19 26.09 -23.36
C GLY A 531 -15.39 27.45 -22.68
N VAL A 532 -14.66 27.76 -21.60
CA VAL A 532 -14.81 29.01 -20.83
C VAL A 532 -13.47 29.73 -20.77
N SER A 533 -13.48 31.05 -21.01
CA SER A 533 -12.30 31.89 -20.77
C SER A 533 -12.20 32.25 -19.28
N TRP A 534 -11.16 31.73 -18.62
CA TRP A 534 -10.90 31.93 -17.19
C TRP A 534 -9.87 33.03 -16.95
N ALA A 535 -9.96 33.71 -15.81
CA ALA A 535 -9.02 34.78 -15.45
C ALA A 535 -7.56 34.29 -15.33
N SER A 536 -7.35 33.01 -15.00
CA SER A 536 -6.03 32.37 -14.97
C SER A 536 -6.12 30.96 -15.53
N ALA A 537 -5.30 30.67 -16.54
CA ALA A 537 -5.24 29.35 -17.16
C ALA A 537 -4.51 28.31 -16.28
N LYS A 538 -3.59 28.72 -15.39
CA LYS A 538 -2.74 27.80 -14.62
C LYS A 538 -3.51 26.82 -13.71
N PRO A 539 -4.48 27.26 -12.88
CA PRO A 539 -5.26 26.33 -12.05
C PRO A 539 -6.18 25.42 -12.88
N VAL A 540 -6.66 25.93 -14.04
CA VAL A 540 -7.49 25.17 -14.98
C VAL A 540 -6.65 24.08 -15.64
N ALA A 541 -5.43 24.41 -16.07
CA ALA A 541 -4.46 23.47 -16.63
C ALA A 541 -4.16 22.35 -15.63
N ALA A 542 -3.85 22.68 -14.37
CA ALA A 542 -3.62 21.67 -13.33
C ALA A 542 -4.83 20.75 -13.11
N ALA A 543 -6.06 21.29 -13.19
CA ALA A 543 -7.27 20.49 -13.04
C ALA A 543 -7.53 19.57 -14.24
N LEU A 544 -7.38 20.09 -15.45
CA LEU A 544 -7.51 19.33 -16.69
C LEU A 544 -6.46 18.20 -16.77
N ALA A 545 -5.24 18.48 -16.36
CA ALA A 545 -4.15 17.51 -16.22
C ALA A 545 -4.56 16.27 -15.40
N GLN A 546 -5.14 16.45 -14.22
CA GLN A 546 -5.54 15.34 -13.34
C GLN A 546 -6.80 14.60 -13.83
N MET A 547 -7.72 15.32 -14.47
CA MET A 547 -8.95 14.76 -15.03
C MET A 547 -8.75 14.04 -16.37
N ALA A 548 -7.70 14.39 -17.11
CA ALA A 548 -7.33 13.80 -18.40
C ALA A 548 -6.06 12.94 -18.35
N ARG A 549 -5.52 12.68 -17.15
CA ARG A 549 -4.32 11.87 -16.93
C ARG A 549 -4.50 10.48 -17.54
N LYS A 550 -3.51 10.01 -18.28
CA LYS A 550 -3.51 8.70 -18.91
C LYS A 550 -3.13 7.64 -17.87
N THR A 551 -4.02 6.69 -17.61
CA THR A 551 -3.82 5.64 -16.60
C THR A 551 -3.46 4.29 -17.20
N GLY A 552 -3.69 4.09 -18.50
CA GLY A 552 -3.53 2.79 -19.16
C GLY A 552 -4.79 1.92 -19.08
N ASP A 553 -5.76 2.29 -18.26
CA ASP A 553 -7.04 1.61 -18.10
C ASP A 553 -8.13 2.28 -18.95
N ARG A 554 -8.59 1.56 -19.98
CA ARG A 554 -9.63 2.04 -20.92
C ARG A 554 -10.97 2.35 -20.25
N VAL A 555 -11.25 1.80 -19.06
CA VAL A 555 -12.50 2.03 -18.32
C VAL A 555 -12.44 3.35 -17.53
N ARG A 556 -11.25 3.87 -17.24
CA ARG A 556 -11.05 5.13 -16.49
C ARG A 556 -10.63 6.29 -17.38
N ASP A 557 -9.83 6.00 -18.41
CA ASP A 557 -9.27 7.00 -19.33
C ASP A 557 -10.38 7.70 -20.14
N PRO A 558 -10.29 9.03 -20.34
CA PRO A 558 -11.12 9.71 -21.33
C PRO A 558 -10.88 9.16 -22.73
N GLU A 559 -11.88 9.32 -23.61
CA GLU A 559 -11.74 8.96 -25.01
C GLU A 559 -10.65 9.80 -25.70
N ALA A 560 -9.95 9.20 -26.67
CA ALA A 560 -8.83 9.84 -27.37
C ALA A 560 -9.13 11.26 -27.91
N PRO A 561 -10.32 11.56 -28.48
CA PRO A 561 -10.65 12.92 -28.93
C PRO A 561 -10.66 13.95 -27.78
N VAL A 562 -11.05 13.54 -26.57
CA VAL A 562 -11.07 14.41 -25.39
C VAL A 562 -9.66 14.66 -24.88
N SER A 563 -8.82 13.62 -24.83
CA SER A 563 -7.41 13.75 -24.46
C SER A 563 -6.66 14.67 -25.43
N GLU A 564 -6.91 14.57 -26.73
CA GLU A 564 -6.27 15.46 -27.71
C GLU A 564 -6.78 16.90 -27.58
N GLN A 565 -8.10 17.10 -27.38
CA GLN A 565 -8.65 18.43 -27.08
C GLN A 565 -7.97 19.07 -25.85
N VAL A 566 -7.70 18.29 -24.80
CA VAL A 566 -6.98 18.80 -23.62
C VAL A 566 -5.53 19.11 -23.97
N ALA A 567 -4.85 18.27 -24.74
CA ALA A 567 -3.47 18.50 -25.17
C ALA A 567 -3.34 19.76 -26.04
N GLU A 568 -4.27 20.00 -26.96
CA GLU A 568 -4.39 21.23 -27.76
C GLU A 568 -4.61 22.45 -26.87
N TRP A 569 -5.57 22.37 -25.94
CA TRP A 569 -5.82 23.46 -24.98
C TRP A 569 -4.57 23.77 -24.13
N MET A 570 -3.79 22.75 -23.72
CA MET A 570 -2.52 22.96 -23.02
C MET A 570 -1.50 23.67 -23.90
N ALA A 571 -1.43 23.36 -25.20
CA ALA A 571 -0.52 24.00 -26.14
C ALA A 571 -0.84 25.48 -26.33
N GLU A 572 -2.11 25.80 -26.58
CA GLU A 572 -2.58 27.18 -26.74
C GLU A 572 -2.31 28.05 -25.51
N ASN A 573 -2.32 27.45 -24.32
CA ASN A 573 -2.13 28.15 -23.04
C ASN A 573 -0.70 28.02 -22.48
N GLY A 574 0.24 27.39 -23.19
CA GLY A 574 1.65 27.30 -22.79
C GLY A 574 1.98 26.29 -21.69
N PHE A 575 1.19 25.22 -21.54
CA PHE A 575 1.35 24.19 -20.51
C PHE A 575 1.74 22.79 -21.04
N SER A 576 2.02 22.65 -22.34
CA SER A 576 2.38 21.34 -22.92
C SER A 576 3.64 20.71 -22.30
N THR A 577 4.64 21.51 -21.96
CA THR A 577 5.86 21.01 -21.31
C THR A 577 5.60 20.52 -19.88
N ALA A 578 4.67 21.17 -19.17
CA ALA A 578 4.35 20.83 -17.79
C ALA A 578 3.43 19.61 -17.68
N TYR A 579 2.44 19.47 -18.56
CA TYR A 579 1.37 18.48 -18.41
C TYR A 579 1.14 17.60 -19.65
N GLY A 580 1.72 17.92 -20.81
CA GLY A 580 1.44 17.19 -22.06
C GLY A 580 1.81 15.71 -21.98
N ARG A 581 2.90 15.38 -21.27
CA ARG A 581 3.36 14.00 -21.12
C ARG A 581 2.33 13.12 -20.41
N GLN A 582 1.86 13.53 -19.22
CA GLN A 582 0.91 12.75 -18.43
C GLN A 582 -0.52 12.64 -19.03
N ILE A 583 -0.84 13.46 -20.05
CA ILE A 583 -2.11 13.36 -20.80
C ILE A 583 -2.01 12.28 -21.89
N ARG A 584 -0.80 12.06 -22.45
CA ARG A 584 -0.57 11.17 -23.59
C ARG A 584 0.03 9.81 -23.19
N GLU A 585 0.86 9.81 -22.15
CA GLU A 585 1.61 8.66 -21.66
C GLU A 585 1.21 8.34 -20.22
N VAL A 586 1.31 7.06 -19.86
CA VAL A 586 1.20 6.63 -18.46
C VAL A 586 2.47 7.05 -17.72
N VAL A 587 2.35 8.03 -16.82
CA VAL A 587 3.46 8.58 -16.03
C VAL A 587 3.12 8.41 -14.55
N PRO A 588 3.97 7.84 -13.69
CA PRO A 588 3.67 7.75 -12.25
C PRO A 588 3.55 9.14 -11.60
N ILE A 589 2.77 9.26 -10.53
CA ILE A 589 2.70 10.50 -9.72
C ILE A 589 4.00 10.63 -8.93
N GLU A 590 4.80 11.66 -9.24
CA GLU A 590 6.03 11.94 -8.50
C GLU A 590 5.73 12.56 -7.12
N LYS A 591 6.63 12.42 -6.15
CA LYS A 591 6.45 12.95 -4.78
C LYS A 591 6.17 14.47 -4.72
N GLN A 592 6.72 15.26 -5.64
CA GLN A 592 6.44 16.71 -5.71
C GLN A 592 5.01 16.97 -6.21
N GLU A 593 4.56 16.17 -7.18
CA GLU A 593 3.19 16.20 -7.68
C GLU A 593 2.21 15.75 -6.59
N GLU A 594 2.53 14.68 -5.87
CA GLU A 594 1.75 14.13 -4.75
C GLU A 594 1.46 15.18 -3.67
N ASN A 595 2.48 15.93 -3.23
CA ASN A 595 2.30 17.03 -2.27
C ASN A 595 1.39 18.14 -2.82
N THR A 596 1.46 18.40 -4.12
CA THR A 596 0.62 19.39 -4.81
C THR A 596 -0.83 18.92 -4.91
N ILE A 597 -1.04 17.65 -5.25
CA ILE A 597 -2.35 17.01 -5.33
C ILE A 597 -2.98 16.88 -3.94
N PHE A 598 -2.20 16.51 -2.90
CA PHE A 598 -2.67 16.47 -1.52
C PHE A 598 -2.91 17.88 -0.93
N GLY A 599 -2.23 18.88 -1.48
CA GLY A 599 -2.34 20.29 -1.08
C GLY A 599 -1.47 20.65 0.13
N GLU A 600 -0.59 19.75 0.55
CA GLU A 600 0.37 19.94 1.63
C GLU A 600 1.49 18.86 1.55
N SER A 601 2.65 19.14 2.15
CA SER A 601 3.74 18.16 2.25
C SER A 601 3.36 16.97 3.13
N LEU A 602 3.51 15.75 2.65
CA LEU A 602 3.35 14.55 3.45
C LEU A 602 4.55 14.30 4.38
N PRO A 603 4.36 13.59 5.51
CA PRO A 603 5.46 13.20 6.38
C PRO A 603 6.50 12.35 5.65
N SER A 604 7.77 12.50 6.02
CA SER A 604 8.83 11.61 5.55
C SER A 604 8.46 10.15 5.79
N GLY A 605 8.70 9.29 4.79
CA GLY A 605 8.35 7.86 4.83
C GLY A 605 6.91 7.51 4.47
N ILE A 606 6.01 8.49 4.29
CA ILE A 606 4.66 8.24 3.79
C ILE A 606 4.58 8.57 2.31
N VAL A 607 4.02 7.62 1.54
CA VAL A 607 3.67 7.79 0.14
C VAL A 607 2.21 7.35 -0.05
N LEU A 608 1.44 8.19 -0.72
CA LEU A 608 0.06 8.00 -1.14
C LEU A 608 0.09 7.42 -2.56
N HIS A 609 0.09 6.09 -2.66
CA HIS A 609 -0.21 5.39 -3.90
C HIS A 609 -1.41 4.47 -3.66
N ALA A 610 -2.36 4.49 -4.59
CA ALA A 610 -3.60 3.71 -4.56
C ALA A 610 -3.57 2.55 -5.55
#